data_AF-A0A7Y6XMG9-F1
#
_entry.id   AF-A0A7Y6XMG9-F1
#
_cell.length_a   1.000
_cell.length_b   1.000
_cell.length_c   1.000
_cell.angle_alpha   90.00
_cell.angle_beta   90.00
_cell.angle_gamma   90.00
#
_symmetry.space_group_name_H-M   'P 1'
#
loop_
_entity.id
_entity.type
_entity.pdbx_description
1 polymer ?
#
loop_
_entity_poly.entity_id
_entity_poly.type
_entity_poly.pdbx_seq_one_letter_code
_entity_poly.pdbx_strand_id
1 'polypeptide(L)' 'LKQYNIDVALVPYWYMSDEVGQKIINEEIRAEQLVGIHFPKAPSSMVLKTIEENYPEATVFKTTGERVGF' A
#
# COMPACT_ATOMS: atom_id res chain seq x y z
N LEU A 1 11.49 0.98 13.10
CA LEU A 1 11.25 -0.17 12.19
C LEU A 1 12.48 -0.56 11.40
N LYS A 2 13.39 0.37 11.06
CA LYS A 2 14.65 0.15 10.32
C LYS A 2 15.53 -1.05 10.73
N GLN A 3 15.36 -1.63 11.91
CA GLN A 3 16.09 -2.84 12.35
C GLN A 3 15.47 -4.15 11.81
N TYR A 4 14.24 -4.10 11.30
CA TYR A 4 13.54 -5.25 10.75
C TYR A 4 13.54 -5.12 9.22
N ASN A 5 13.99 -6.16 8.53
CA ASN A 5 13.77 -6.28 7.09
C ASN A 5 12.31 -6.71 6.89
N ILE A 6 11.47 -5.82 6.38
CA ILE A 6 10.04 -6.09 6.22
C ILE A 6 9.83 -6.61 4.80
N ASP A 7 9.55 -7.90 4.65
CA ASP A 7 9.27 -8.48 3.33
C ASP A 7 7.95 -7.92 2.77
N VAL A 8 6.90 -7.85 3.61
CA VAL A 8 5.56 -7.40 3.21
C VAL A 8 4.97 -6.45 4.24
N ALA A 9 4.45 -5.30 3.79
CA ALA A 9 3.62 -4.42 4.62
C ALA A 9 2.18 -4.33 4.09
N LEU A 10 1.24 -4.56 5.00
CA LEU A 10 -0.19 -4.34 4.79
C LEU A 10 -0.53 -2.91 5.23
N VAL A 11 -0.98 -2.08 4.29
CA VAL A 11 -1.16 -0.64 4.50
C VAL A 11 -2.57 -0.24 4.06
N PRO A 12 -3.33 0.59 4.80
CA PRO A 12 -4.58 1.12 4.29
C PRO A 12 -4.37 1.82 2.94
N TYR A 13 -5.17 1.49 1.91
CA TYR A 13 -4.92 1.94 0.54
C TYR A 13 -4.85 3.48 0.44
N TRP A 14 -5.70 4.20 1.17
CA TRP A 14 -5.72 5.66 1.19
C TRP A 14 -4.42 6.25 1.76
N TYR A 15 -3.76 5.54 2.67
CA TYR A 15 -2.49 5.96 3.27
C TYR A 15 -1.34 5.92 2.26
N MET A 16 -1.45 5.08 1.25
CA MET A 16 -0.50 5.02 0.13
C MET A 16 -0.66 6.21 -0.84
N SER A 17 -1.76 6.97 -0.76
CA SER A 17 -1.95 8.21 -1.52
C SER A 17 -1.73 9.49 -0.72
N ASP A 18 -1.62 9.39 0.60
CA ASP A 18 -1.41 10.51 1.51
C ASP A 18 0.07 10.89 1.57
N GLU A 19 0.40 12.19 1.55
CA GLU A 19 1.79 12.67 1.53
C GLU A 19 2.58 12.21 2.77
N VAL A 20 1.98 12.31 3.95
CA VAL A 20 2.61 11.88 5.20
C VAL A 20 2.72 10.35 5.25
N GLY A 21 1.68 9.66 4.79
CA GLY A 21 1.68 8.20 4.67
C GLY A 21 2.78 7.68 3.75
N GLN A 22 2.94 8.28 2.58
CA GLN A 22 4.02 7.96 1.64
C GLN A 22 5.39 8.16 2.27
N LYS A 23 5.59 9.26 3.00
CA LYS A 23 6.85 9.49 3.71
C LYS A 23 7.15 8.37 4.71
N ILE A 24 6.16 7.97 5.51
CA ILE A 24 6.34 6.88 6.49
C ILE A 24 6.59 5.54 5.80
N ILE A 25 5.86 5.22 4.73
CA ILE A 25 6.07 4.01 3.93
C ILE A 25 7.51 3.98 3.38
N ASN A 26 7.96 5.08 2.81
CA ASN A 26 9.21 5.15 2.06
C ASN A 26 10.45 5.32 2.93
N GLU A 27 10.32 5.97 4.10
CA GLU A 27 11.47 6.29 4.95
C GLU A 27 11.58 5.37 6.18
N GLU A 28 10.43 4.95 6.72
CA GLU A 28 10.38 4.27 8.02
C GLU A 28 9.98 2.80 7.93
N ILE A 29 9.03 2.44 7.05
CA ILE A 29 8.61 1.04 6.84
C ILE A 29 9.56 0.33 5.87
N ARG A 30 9.71 0.86 4.65
CA ARG A 30 10.64 0.35 3.61
C ARG A 30 10.47 -1.15 3.33
N ALA A 31 9.22 -1.59 3.21
CA ALA A 31 8.94 -2.98 2.88
C ALA A 31 9.34 -3.30 1.43
N GLU A 32 9.75 -4.54 1.18
CA GLU A 32 10.03 -5.02 -0.18
C GLU A 32 8.74 -5.08 -1.00
N GLN A 33 7.63 -5.43 -0.36
CA GLN A 33 6.31 -5.56 -0.99
C GLN A 33 5.24 -4.77 -0.22
N LEU A 34 4.35 -4.12 -0.96
CA LEU A 34 3.23 -3.36 -0.40
C LEU A 34 1.89 -3.96 -0.82
N VAL A 35 1.03 -4.15 0.16
CA VAL A 35 -0.35 -4.60 -0.06
C VAL A 35 -1.32 -3.58 0.54
N GLY A 36 -2.07 -2.90 -0.34
CA GLY A 36 -3.14 -1.98 0.02
C GLY A 36 -4.36 -2.73 0.56
N ILE A 37 -4.82 -2.38 1.75
CA ILE A 37 -5.98 -2.98 2.43
C ILE A 37 -7.01 -1.90 2.84
N HIS A 38 -8.07 -2.29 3.54
CA HIS A 38 -9.15 -1.39 3.97
C HIS A 38 -9.82 -0.66 2.79
N PHE A 39 -10.08 -1.41 1.72
CA PHE A 39 -10.74 -0.90 0.53
C PHE A 39 -12.22 -0.59 0.79
N PRO A 40 -12.71 0.63 0.50
CA PRO A 40 -14.09 1.02 0.76
C PRO A 40 -15.03 0.52 -0.34
N LYS A 41 -16.34 0.51 -0.05
CA LYS A 41 -17.37 0.19 -1.04
C LYS A 41 -17.39 1.16 -2.23
N ALA A 42 -17.00 2.42 -2.00
CA ALA A 42 -16.91 3.46 -3.02
C ALA A 42 -15.50 4.07 -3.01
N PRO A 43 -14.55 3.51 -3.78
CA PRO A 43 -13.17 3.99 -3.81
C PRO A 43 -13.02 5.27 -4.63
N SER A 44 -12.01 6.07 -4.30
CA SER A 44 -11.60 7.22 -5.11
C SER A 44 -10.71 6.76 -6.26
N SER A 45 -11.10 7.07 -7.51
CA SER A 45 -10.28 6.79 -8.69
C SER A 45 -8.96 7.57 -8.67
N MET A 46 -8.96 8.77 -8.09
CA MET A 46 -7.75 9.58 -7.93
C MET A 46 -6.75 8.92 -6.99
N VAL A 47 -7.22 8.39 -5.84
CA VAL A 47 -6.38 7.65 -4.90
C VAL A 47 -5.74 6.45 -5.58
N LEU A 48 -6.53 5.67 -6.33
CA LEU A 48 -6.02 4.48 -7.02
C LEU A 48 -4.99 4.83 -8.08
N LYS A 49 -5.21 5.91 -8.82
CA LYS A 49 -4.25 6.42 -9.81
C LYS A 49 -2.93 6.85 -9.13
N THR A 50 -3.00 7.58 -8.02
CA THR A 50 -1.80 7.97 -7.26
C THR A 50 -1.03 6.77 -6.73
N ILE A 51 -1.74 5.73 -6.27
CA ILE A 51 -1.10 4.48 -5.81
C ILE A 51 -0.38 3.80 -6.98
N GLU A 52 -1.01 3.68 -8.13
CA GLU A 52 -0.41 3.08 -9.33
C GLU A 52 0.83 3.85 -9.82
N GLU A 53 0.79 5.19 -9.75
CA GLU A 53 1.91 6.05 -10.15
C GLU A 53 3.10 5.96 -9.18
N ASN A 54 2.84 5.92 -7.86
CA ASN A 54 3.90 5.95 -6.84
C ASN A 54 4.39 4.57 -6.42
N TYR A 55 3.54 3.55 -6.54
CA TYR A 55 3.77 2.17 -6.10
C TYR A 55 3.28 1.17 -7.16
N PRO A 56 3.87 1.15 -8.36
CA PRO A 56 3.38 0.34 -9.49
C PRO A 56 3.40 -1.18 -9.24
N GLU A 57 4.22 -1.65 -8.30
CA GLU A 57 4.30 -3.06 -7.91
C GLU A 57 3.37 -3.41 -6.73
N ALA A 58 2.72 -2.43 -6.12
CA ALA A 58 1.81 -2.68 -5.01
C ALA A 58 0.51 -3.34 -5.47
N THR A 59 0.02 -4.29 -4.68
CA THR A 59 -1.29 -4.90 -4.89
C THR A 59 -2.31 -4.30 -3.94
N VAL A 60 -3.45 -3.81 -4.44
CA VAL A 60 -4.57 -3.36 -3.58
C VAL A 60 -5.64 -4.45 -3.55
N PHE A 61 -5.86 -5.05 -2.38
CA PHE A 61 -6.94 -6.00 -2.16
C PHE A 61 -8.28 -5.28 -2.07
N LYS A 62 -9.22 -5.66 -2.93
CA LYS A 62 -10.53 -5.02 -3.08
C LYS A 62 -11.66 -5.85 -2.46
N THR A 63 -11.43 -7.13 -2.29
CA THR A 63 -12.38 -8.14 -1.84
C THR A 63 -11.75 -9.06 -0.79
N THR A 64 -12.61 -9.78 -0.04
CA THR A 64 -12.14 -10.69 1.00
C THR A 64 -11.61 -11.99 0.40
N GLY A 65 -10.50 -12.49 0.92
CA GLY A 65 -9.90 -13.76 0.50
C GLY A 65 -8.94 -13.67 -0.68
N GLU A 66 -8.62 -12.45 -1.14
CA GLU A 66 -7.56 -12.23 -2.13
C GLU A 66 -6.21 -12.71 -1.63
N ARG A 67 -5.36 -13.12 -2.58
CA ARG A 67 -4.02 -13.66 -2.36
C ARG A 67 -3.08 -13.06 -3.38
N VAL A 68 -1.85 -12.81 -2.95
CA VAL A 68 -0.74 -12.39 -3.79
C VAL A 68 0.47 -13.27 -3.47
N GLY A 69 1.22 -13.63 -4.50
CA GLY A 69 2.51 -14.32 -4.38
C GLY A 69 3.62 -13.38 -4.81
N PHE A 70 4.80 -13.54 -4.21
CA PHE A 70 5.99 -12.76 -4.44
C PHE A 70 7.15 -13.69 -4.79
#